data_AF-A0A953F9D1-F1
#
_entry.id   AF-A0A953F9D1-F1
#
_cell.length_a   1.000
_cell.length_b   1.000
_cell.length_c   1.000
_cell.angle_alpha   90.00
_cell.angle_beta   90.00
_cell.angle_gamma   90.00
#
_symmetry.space_group_name_H-M   'P 1'
#
loop_
_entity.id
_entity.type
_entity.pdbx_description
1 polymer ?
#
loop_
_entity_poly.entity_id
_entity_poly.type
_entity_poly.pdbx_seq_one_letter_code
_entity_poly.pdbx_strand_id
1 'polypeptide(L)'
;MTLIEGNAGWIFECTFVGVMSDIQEIDQRLLLFLNGVNSDTLDIFMMTVTKILTWLPLYAWLVFALFKHYRKDAWYLLLSAALVIAIADQVTSSFMKPYFQRLRPSHDPDVAPYLHLVRDFDGTLYRGGLYGFASGHAAVTFAVAVFSWLLLRGASQWWALL
;
A
#
# COMPACT_ATOMS: atom_id res chain seq x y z
N MET A 1 -3.64 -43.76 -21.40
CA MET A 1 -3.16 -42.37 -21.59
C MET A 1 -3.67 -41.43 -20.49
N THR A 2 -4.21 -41.92 -19.36
CA THR A 2 -4.84 -41.13 -18.28
C THR A 2 -4.04 -41.08 -16.96
N LEU A 3 -2.91 -41.79 -16.85
CA LEU A 3 -2.13 -41.86 -15.60
C LEU A 3 -0.99 -40.84 -15.49
N ILE A 4 -0.54 -40.26 -16.62
CA ILE A 4 0.56 -39.27 -16.62
C ILE A 4 0.02 -37.85 -16.35
N GLU A 5 -1.17 -37.52 -16.85
CA GLU A 5 -1.83 -36.22 -16.60
C GLU A 5 -2.28 -36.08 -15.14
N GLY A 6 -2.75 -37.16 -14.50
CA GLY A 6 -3.15 -37.15 -13.10
C GLY A 6 -1.98 -36.94 -12.12
N ASN A 7 -0.79 -37.47 -12.45
CA ASN A 7 0.40 -37.30 -11.61
C ASN A 7 1.04 -35.91 -11.80
N ALA A 8 1.04 -35.39 -13.03
CA ALA A 8 1.54 -34.04 -13.31
C ALA A 8 0.65 -32.95 -12.67
N GLY A 9 -0.67 -33.10 -12.70
CA GLY A 9 -1.60 -32.17 -12.04
C GLY A 9 -1.49 -32.20 -10.52
N TRP A 10 -1.33 -33.38 -9.91
CA TRP A 10 -1.17 -33.51 -8.47
C TRP A 10 0.17 -32.94 -7.98
N ILE A 11 1.27 -33.17 -8.72
CA ILE A 11 2.58 -32.57 -8.41
C ILE A 11 2.54 -31.05 -8.57
N PHE A 12 1.88 -30.53 -9.60
CA PHE A 12 1.73 -29.09 -9.81
C PHE A 12 0.92 -28.45 -8.67
N GLU A 13 -0.20 -29.05 -8.26
CA GLU A 13 -1.02 -28.56 -7.15
C GLU A 13 -0.24 -28.59 -5.83
N CYS A 14 0.45 -29.69 -5.50
CA CYS A 14 1.28 -29.78 -4.30
C CYS A 14 2.43 -28.76 -4.30
N THR A 15 3.05 -28.51 -5.47
CA THR A 15 4.12 -27.52 -5.59
C THR A 15 3.57 -26.10 -5.44
N PHE A 16 2.41 -25.82 -6.05
CA PHE A 16 1.76 -24.52 -5.95
C PHE A 16 1.29 -24.21 -4.53
N VAL A 17 0.63 -25.18 -3.88
CA VAL A 17 0.20 -25.07 -2.48
C VAL A 17 1.41 -24.91 -1.56
N GLY A 18 2.48 -25.68 -1.78
CA GLY A 18 3.73 -25.54 -1.02
C GLY A 18 4.34 -24.14 -1.15
N VAL A 19 4.46 -23.62 -2.37
CA VAL A 19 4.98 -22.26 -2.60
C VAL A 19 4.09 -21.20 -1.93
N MET A 20 2.77 -21.36 -1.98
CA MET A 20 1.84 -20.43 -1.34
C MET A 20 2.00 -20.42 0.18
N SER A 21 2.12 -21.59 0.81
CA SER A 21 2.36 -21.67 2.26
C SER A 21 3.71 -21.06 2.65
N ASP A 22 4.76 -21.29 1.86
CA ASP A 22 6.08 -20.73 2.11
C ASP A 22 6.04 -19.20 2.08
N ILE A 23 5.35 -18.62 1.09
CA ILE A 23 5.19 -17.17 0.96
C ILE A 23 4.43 -16.59 2.15
N GLN A 24 3.36 -17.26 2.60
CA GLN A 24 2.58 -16.82 3.76
C GLN A 24 3.41 -16.87 5.04
N GLU A 25 4.19 -17.93 5.22
CA GLU A 25 5.06 -18.07 6.38
C GLU A 25 6.17 -16.99 6.39
N ILE A 26 6.78 -16.71 5.23
CA ILE A 26 7.78 -15.64 5.10
C ILE A 26 7.16 -14.28 5.42
N ASP A 27 5.95 -13.98 4.91
CA ASP A 27 5.22 -12.73 5.19
C ASP A 27 4.95 -12.57 6.69
N GLN A 28 4.45 -13.62 7.36
CA GLN A 28 4.20 -13.60 8.81
C GLN A 28 5.49 -13.45 9.63
N ARG A 29 6.55 -14.18 9.28
CA ARG A 29 7.85 -14.08 9.97
C ARG A 29 8.45 -12.69 9.81
N LEU A 30 8.40 -12.11 8.61
CA LEU A 30 8.88 -10.75 8.36
C LEU A 30 8.06 -9.73 9.15
N LEU A 31 6.73 -9.91 9.20
CA LEU A 31 5.84 -9.04 9.95
C LEU A 31 6.15 -9.08 11.45
N LEU A 32 6.28 -10.27 12.04
CA LEU A 32 6.62 -10.42 13.46
C LEU A 32 8.03 -9.91 13.77
N PHE A 33 8.98 -10.13 12.86
CA PHE A 33 10.33 -9.58 13.00
C PHE A 33 10.31 -8.04 13.02
N LEU A 34 9.69 -7.40 12.02
CA LEU A 34 9.61 -5.94 11.94
C LEU A 34 8.81 -5.34 13.10
N ASN A 35 7.71 -5.98 13.50
CA ASN A 35 6.91 -5.56 14.64
C ASN A 35 7.66 -5.77 15.97
N GLY A 36 8.53 -6.78 16.07
CA GLY A 36 9.37 -7.04 17.24
C GLY A 36 10.45 -5.98 17.49
N VAL A 37 10.88 -5.23 16.47
CA VAL A 37 11.82 -4.09 16.61
C VAL A 37 11.08 -2.79 16.93
N ASN A 38 9.93 -2.86 17.59
CA ASN A 38 9.15 -1.68 18.00
C ASN A 38 9.88 -0.87 19.09
N SER A 39 9.56 0.41 19.16
CA SER A 39 9.98 1.32 20.22
C SER A 39 9.06 2.55 20.23
N ASP A 40 8.91 3.22 21.38
CA ASP A 40 8.03 4.39 21.50
C ASP A 40 8.36 5.50 20.48
N THR A 41 9.65 5.69 20.18
CA THR A 41 10.09 6.68 19.17
C THR A 41 9.70 6.25 17.76
N LEU A 42 9.83 4.96 17.44
CA LEU A 42 9.44 4.41 16.14
C LEU A 42 7.92 4.48 15.96
N ASP A 43 7.14 4.23 17.02
CA ASP A 43 5.68 4.35 16.99
C ASP A 43 5.24 5.77 16.66
N ILE A 44 5.83 6.78 17.33
CA ILE A 44 5.56 8.20 17.03
C ILE A 44 5.95 8.52 15.58
N PHE A 45 7.10 8.04 15.12
CA PHE A 45 7.57 8.25 13.76
C PHE A 45 6.60 7.64 12.73
N MET A 46 6.24 6.37 12.87
CA MET A 46 5.33 5.66 11.96
C MET A 46 3.93 6.29 11.94
N MET A 47 3.41 6.68 13.11
CA MET A 47 2.14 7.41 13.21
C MET A 47 2.21 8.79 12.55
N THR A 48 3.35 9.47 12.63
CA THR A 48 3.53 10.77 11.98
C THR A 48 3.61 10.63 10.46
N VAL A 49 4.44 9.72 9.95
CA VAL A 49 4.59 9.48 8.51
C VAL A 49 3.29 9.02 7.85
N THR A 50 2.45 8.26 8.57
CA THR A 50 1.16 7.78 8.03
C THR A 50 0.13 8.90 7.87
N LYS A 51 0.22 10.00 8.63
CA LYS A 51 -0.75 11.10 8.56
C LYS A 51 -0.62 11.87 7.25
N ILE A 52 -1.76 12.08 6.59
CA ILE A 52 -1.83 12.88 5.35
C ILE A 52 -1.29 14.31 5.51
N LEU A 53 -1.46 14.89 6.71
CA LEU A 53 -0.98 16.24 7.04
C LEU A 53 0.55 16.36 6.93
N THR A 54 1.28 15.29 7.23
CA THR A 54 2.75 15.26 7.13
C THR A 54 3.21 15.44 5.69
N TRP A 55 2.40 15.01 4.72
CA TRP A 55 2.68 15.10 3.29
C TRP A 55 2.07 16.33 2.63
N LEU A 56 1.33 17.16 3.37
CA LEU A 56 0.74 18.38 2.83
C LEU A 56 1.77 19.32 2.18
N PRO A 57 2.99 19.54 2.75
CA PRO A 57 4.00 20.35 2.10
C PRO A 57 4.44 19.79 0.74
N LEU A 58 4.57 18.47 0.63
CA LEU A 58 4.92 17.80 -0.63
C LEU A 58 3.80 17.97 -1.67
N TYR A 59 2.55 17.73 -1.28
CA TYR A 59 1.41 17.89 -2.19
C TYR A 59 1.25 19.35 -2.64
N ALA A 60 1.42 20.31 -1.73
CA ALA A 60 1.40 21.73 -2.07
C ALA A 60 2.52 22.09 -3.07
N TRP A 61 3.73 21.58 -2.85
CA TRP A 61 4.85 21.77 -3.77
C TRP A 61 4.55 21.17 -5.15
N LEU A 62 4.03 19.94 -5.23
CA LEU A 62 3.66 19.30 -6.51
C LEU A 62 2.62 20.12 -7.28
N VAL A 63 1.57 20.59 -6.60
CA VAL A 63 0.54 21.46 -7.20
C VAL A 63 1.15 22.76 -7.70
N PHE A 64 1.98 23.42 -6.90
CA PHE A 64 2.69 24.63 -7.31
C PHE A 64 3.55 24.39 -8.55
N ALA A 65 4.30 23.28 -8.58
CA ALA A 65 5.16 22.89 -9.68
C ALA A 65 4.34 22.69 -10.98
N LEU A 66 3.16 22.07 -10.89
CA LEU A 66 2.23 21.90 -12.02
C LEU A 66 1.76 23.25 -12.57
N PHE A 67 1.30 24.17 -11.72
CA PHE A 67 0.82 25.47 -12.18
C PHE A 67 1.93 26.36 -12.73
N LYS A 68 3.14 26.28 -12.17
CA LYS A 68 4.29 27.04 -12.66
C LYS A 68 4.69 26.62 -14.06
N HIS A 69 4.60 25.33 -14.39
CA HIS A 69 5.03 24.80 -15.68
C HIS A 69 3.89 24.74 -16.73
N TYR A 70 2.75 24.17 -16.36
CA TYR A 70 1.64 23.89 -17.28
C TYR A 70 0.54 24.97 -17.27
N ARG A 71 0.60 25.93 -16.35
CA ARG A 71 -0.32 27.08 -16.24
C ARG A 71 -1.79 26.62 -16.20
N LYS A 72 -2.57 26.86 -17.27
CA LYS A 72 -3.99 26.48 -17.33
C LYS A 72 -4.17 24.97 -17.53
N ASP A 73 -3.22 24.30 -18.18
CA ASP A 73 -3.28 22.86 -18.44
C ASP A 73 -3.05 22.04 -17.17
N ALA A 74 -2.50 22.67 -16.12
CA ALA A 74 -2.37 22.09 -14.79
C ALA A 74 -3.73 21.60 -14.24
N TRP A 75 -4.84 22.24 -14.60
CA TRP A 75 -6.17 21.78 -14.18
C TRP A 75 -6.54 20.41 -14.74
N TYR A 76 -6.22 20.13 -16.00
CA TYR A 76 -6.43 18.81 -16.59
C TYR A 76 -5.54 17.75 -15.94
N LEU A 77 -4.30 18.13 -15.60
CA LEU A 77 -3.37 17.24 -14.88
C LEU A 77 -3.87 16.94 -13.46
N LEU A 78 -4.36 17.93 -12.73
CA LEU A 78 -4.96 17.71 -11.41
C LEU A 78 -6.21 16.85 -11.47
N LEU A 79 -7.06 17.06 -12.47
CA LEU A 79 -8.23 16.21 -12.70
C LEU A 79 -7.81 14.76 -13.00
N SER A 80 -6.79 14.56 -13.83
CA SER A 80 -6.26 13.23 -14.13
C SER A 80 -5.63 12.56 -12.90
N ALA A 81 -4.92 13.31 -12.06
CA ALA A 81 -4.38 12.81 -10.80
C ALA A 81 -5.50 12.36 -9.85
N ALA A 82 -6.53 13.19 -9.70
CA ALA A 82 -7.70 12.86 -8.88
C ALA A 82 -8.41 11.60 -9.39
N LEU A 83 -8.55 11.45 -10.71
CA LEU A 83 -9.14 10.28 -11.32
C LEU A 83 -8.31 9.00 -11.07
N VAL A 84 -6.98 9.08 -11.24
CA VAL A 84 -6.09 7.94 -10.98
C VAL A 84 -6.12 7.53 -9.50
N ILE A 85 -6.14 8.50 -8.58
CA ILE A 85 -6.29 8.24 -7.14
C ILE A 85 -7.62 7.56 -6.86
N ALA A 86 -8.72 8.08 -7.41
CA ALA A 86 -10.05 7.53 -7.21
C ALA A 86 -10.15 6.10 -7.76
N ILE A 87 -9.56 5.82 -8.93
CA ILE A 87 -9.51 4.48 -9.50
C ILE A 87 -8.69 3.55 -8.60
N ALA A 88 -7.50 3.97 -8.14
CA ALA A 88 -6.66 3.16 -7.26
C ALA A 88 -7.37 2.81 -5.95
N ASP A 89 -8.02 3.79 -5.31
CA ASP A 89 -8.79 3.55 -4.10
C ASP A 89 -10.01 2.67 -4.36
N GLN A 90 -10.78 2.92 -5.41
CA GLN A 90 -11.98 2.16 -5.71
C GLN A 90 -11.66 0.71 -6.07
N VAL A 91 -10.60 0.46 -6.83
CA VAL A 91 -10.15 -0.90 -7.17
C VAL A 91 -9.72 -1.64 -5.90
N THR A 92 -8.91 -1.02 -5.03
CA THR A 92 -8.49 -1.70 -3.80
C THR A 92 -9.64 -1.92 -2.82
N SER A 93 -10.49 -0.91 -2.62
CA SER A 93 -11.56 -0.94 -1.62
C SER A 93 -12.78 -1.74 -2.03
N SER A 94 -13.23 -1.60 -3.28
CA SER A 94 -14.50 -2.19 -3.74
C SER A 94 -14.32 -3.48 -4.51
N PHE A 95 -13.13 -3.74 -5.08
CA PHE A 95 -12.86 -4.97 -5.82
C PHE A 95 -11.95 -5.92 -5.05
N MET A 96 -10.74 -5.48 -4.67
CA MET A 96 -9.76 -6.39 -4.08
C MET A 96 -10.16 -6.86 -2.68
N LYS A 97 -10.58 -5.95 -1.79
CA LYS A 97 -10.93 -6.33 -0.40
C LYS A 97 -12.08 -7.37 -0.35
N PRO A 98 -13.21 -7.21 -1.07
CA PRO A 98 -14.28 -8.21 -1.07
C PRO A 98 -13.93 -9.51 -1.80
N TYR A 99 -13.02 -9.45 -2.78
CA TYR A 99 -12.61 -10.62 -3.55
C TYR A 99 -11.66 -11.54 -2.77
N PHE A 100 -10.62 -10.97 -2.14
CA PHE A 100 -9.62 -11.76 -1.42
C PHE A 100 -9.98 -12.05 0.02
N GLN A 101 -10.75 -11.16 0.67
CA GLN A 101 -11.20 -11.30 2.07
C GLN A 101 -10.09 -11.66 3.08
N ARG A 102 -8.84 -11.30 2.75
CA ARG A 102 -7.69 -11.56 3.60
C ARG A 102 -7.75 -10.64 4.82
N LEU A 103 -7.89 -11.23 6.00
CA LEU A 103 -7.84 -10.53 7.27
C LEU A 103 -6.52 -9.78 7.44
N ARG A 104 -6.57 -8.62 8.08
CA ARG A 104 -5.35 -7.94 8.53
C ARG A 104 -4.72 -8.73 9.67
N PRO A 105 -3.39 -8.70 9.82
CA PRO A 105 -2.67 -9.29 10.96
C PRO A 105 -3.21 -8.83 12.32
N SER A 106 -3.76 -7.62 12.41
CA SER A 106 -4.42 -7.07 13.60
C SER A 106 -5.76 -7.73 13.99
N HIS A 107 -6.38 -8.46 13.06
CA HIS A 107 -7.67 -9.14 13.22
C HIS A 107 -7.52 -10.68 13.13
N ASP A 108 -6.35 -11.16 12.74
CA ASP A 108 -6.06 -12.59 12.63
C ASP A 108 -5.87 -13.17 14.03
N PRO A 109 -6.67 -14.15 14.47
CA PRO A 109 -6.58 -14.70 15.82
C PRO A 109 -5.24 -15.38 16.11
N ASP A 110 -4.54 -15.88 15.09
CA ASP A 110 -3.29 -16.60 15.23
C ASP A 110 -2.08 -15.66 15.33
N VAL A 111 -2.21 -14.44 14.79
CA VAL A 111 -1.10 -13.46 14.73
C VAL A 111 -1.31 -12.28 15.67
N ALA A 112 -2.53 -11.76 15.79
CA ALA A 112 -2.85 -10.55 16.55
C ALA A 112 -2.36 -10.56 18.01
N PRO A 113 -2.39 -11.68 18.77
CA PRO A 113 -1.88 -11.71 20.15
C PRO A 113 -0.39 -11.43 20.28
N TYR A 114 0.38 -11.62 19.20
CA TYR A 114 1.83 -11.44 19.17
C TYR A 114 2.25 -10.06 18.65
N LEU A 115 1.30 -9.22 18.26
CA LEU A 115 1.57 -7.90 17.69
C LEU A 115 1.56 -6.80 18.74
N HIS A 116 2.59 -5.96 18.68
CA HIS A 116 2.58 -4.63 19.24
C HIS A 116 1.70 -3.72 18.38
N LEU A 117 0.57 -3.28 18.96
CA LEU A 117 -0.36 -2.35 18.33
C LEU A 117 -0.27 -0.98 19.00
N VAL A 118 -0.12 0.06 18.19
CA VAL A 118 -0.07 1.44 18.67
C VAL A 118 -1.46 1.86 19.17
N ARG A 119 -1.52 2.68 20.22
CA ARG A 119 -2.78 3.26 20.70
C ARG A 119 -3.18 4.42 19.80
N ASP A 120 -4.45 4.45 19.42
CA ASP A 120 -5.05 5.58 18.72
C ASP A 120 -5.37 6.72 19.71
N PHE A 121 -5.76 7.89 19.19
CA PHE A 121 -6.05 9.09 19.99
C PHE A 121 -7.21 8.91 20.97
N ASP A 122 -8.11 7.96 20.70
CA ASP A 122 -9.24 7.60 21.57
C ASP A 122 -8.85 6.60 22.69
N GLY A 123 -7.58 6.18 22.74
CA GLY A 123 -7.07 5.22 23.71
C GLY A 123 -7.27 3.74 23.34
N THR A 124 -7.94 3.46 22.22
CA THR A 124 -8.11 2.10 21.69
C THR A 124 -6.87 1.63 20.93
N LEU A 125 -6.70 0.31 20.75
CA LEU A 125 -5.60 -0.22 19.94
C LEU A 125 -5.91 -0.04 18.46
N TYR A 126 -4.96 0.52 17.70
CA TYR A 126 -5.08 0.70 16.27
C TYR A 126 -5.16 -0.67 15.57
N ARG A 127 -6.34 -1.01 15.05
CA ARG A 127 -6.58 -2.25 14.29
C ARG A 127 -6.85 -2.00 12.81
N GLY A 128 -7.28 -0.80 12.45
CA GLY A 128 -7.69 -0.44 11.10
C GLY A 128 -8.94 -1.21 10.62
N GLY A 129 -9.15 -1.29 9.30
CA GLY A 129 -10.26 -2.05 8.72
C GLY A 129 -10.04 -3.57 8.72
N LEU A 130 -11.10 -4.34 8.45
CA LEU A 130 -11.07 -5.81 8.53
C LEU A 130 -10.14 -6.46 7.51
N TYR A 131 -10.24 -6.04 6.23
CA TYR A 131 -9.47 -6.61 5.14
C TYR A 131 -8.24 -5.76 4.77
N GLY A 132 -7.12 -6.46 4.52
CA GLY A 132 -5.81 -5.84 4.29
C GLY A 132 -5.34 -5.81 2.85
N PHE A 133 -5.88 -6.68 1.99
CA PHE A 133 -5.33 -6.91 0.65
C PHE A 133 -6.19 -6.33 -0.47
N ALA A 134 -5.65 -5.52 -1.39
CA ALA A 134 -4.36 -4.81 -1.29
C ALA A 134 -4.45 -3.57 -0.39
N SER A 135 -3.30 -3.06 0.04
CA SER A 135 -3.24 -1.83 0.85
C SER A 135 -3.68 -0.61 0.03
N GLY A 136 -4.81 0.00 0.42
CA GLY A 136 -5.32 1.20 -0.25
C GLY A 136 -4.37 2.40 -0.13
N HIS A 137 -3.75 2.60 1.05
CA HIS A 137 -2.76 3.66 1.24
C HIS A 137 -1.56 3.46 0.30
N ALA A 138 -1.04 2.23 0.18
CA ALA A 138 0.08 1.95 -0.72
C ALA A 138 -0.30 2.11 -2.20
N ALA A 139 -1.52 1.70 -2.59
CA ALA A 139 -1.98 1.86 -3.97
C ALA A 139 -2.13 3.33 -4.37
N VAL A 140 -2.70 4.16 -3.50
CA VAL A 140 -2.85 5.60 -3.74
C VAL A 140 -1.51 6.32 -3.76
N THR A 141 -0.62 6.04 -2.79
CA THR A 141 0.71 6.69 -2.77
C THR A 141 1.55 6.29 -3.97
N PHE A 142 1.51 5.02 -4.37
CA PHE A 142 2.20 4.55 -5.57
C PHE A 142 1.61 5.16 -6.85
N ALA A 143 0.29 5.27 -6.95
CA ALA A 143 -0.38 5.93 -8.06
C ALA A 143 0.06 7.39 -8.21
N VAL A 144 0.12 8.15 -7.11
CA VAL A 144 0.63 9.53 -7.10
C VAL A 144 2.12 9.56 -7.49
N ALA A 145 2.94 8.67 -6.91
CA ALA A 145 4.37 8.62 -7.19
C ALA A 145 4.67 8.34 -8.67
N VAL A 146 3.99 7.36 -9.27
CA VAL A 146 4.14 7.03 -10.69
C VAL A 146 3.61 8.17 -11.56
N PHE A 147 2.45 8.73 -11.25
CA PHE A 147 1.89 9.86 -11.99
C PHE A 147 2.85 11.06 -11.98
N SER A 148 3.35 11.44 -10.81
CA SER A 148 4.36 12.50 -10.68
C SER A 148 5.66 12.15 -11.41
N TRP A 149 6.18 10.92 -11.27
CA TRP A 149 7.39 10.50 -11.97
C TRP A 149 7.23 10.56 -13.49
N LEU A 150 6.10 10.13 -14.05
CA LEU A 150 5.83 10.21 -15.48
C LEU A 150 5.78 11.64 -16.00
N LEU A 151 5.30 12.59 -15.18
CA LEU A 151 5.33 14.02 -15.51
C LEU A 151 6.73 14.63 -15.39
N LEU A 152 7.52 14.19 -14.40
CA LEU A 152 8.84 14.76 -14.10
C LEU A 152 9.97 14.15 -14.95
N ARG A 153 9.87 12.89 -15.37
CA ARG A 153 10.96 12.14 -16.03
C ARG A 153 11.42 12.72 -17.37
N GLY A 154 10.57 13.50 -18.04
CA GLY A 154 10.81 13.99 -19.41
C GLY A 154 11.51 15.34 -19.49
N ALA A 155 11.92 15.95 -18.37
CA ALA A 155 12.18 17.37 -18.35
C ALA A 155 13.46 17.75 -17.59
N SER A 156 14.51 18.04 -18.36
CA SER A 156 15.70 18.82 -17.91
C SER A 156 15.32 20.19 -17.32
N GLN A 157 14.09 20.63 -17.56
CA GLN A 157 13.46 21.88 -17.16
C GLN A 157 12.94 21.92 -15.71
N TRP A 158 12.87 20.78 -15.00
CA TRP A 158 12.56 20.79 -13.56
C TRP A 158 13.78 21.17 -12.70
N TRP A 159 15.00 21.12 -13.24
CA TRP A 159 16.19 21.48 -12.48
C TRP A 159 16.23 23.00 -12.22
N ALA A 160 15.45 23.77 -12.98
CA ALA A 160 15.20 25.20 -12.78
C ALA A 160 14.13 25.50 -11.71
N LEU A 161 13.59 24.49 -11.04
CA LEU A 161 12.63 24.61 -9.94
C LEU A 161 13.24 24.32 -8.55
N LEU A 162 14.46 23.77 -8.53
CA LEU A 162 15.37 23.73 -7.37
C LEU A 162 16.27 24.97 -7.39
#